data_AF-A0A969SU42-F1
#
_entry.id   AF-A0A969SU42-F1
#
_cell.length_a   1.000
_cell.length_b   1.000
_cell.length_c   1.000
_cell.angle_alpha   90.00
_cell.angle_beta   90.00
_cell.angle_gamma   90.00
#
_symmetry.space_group_name_H-M   'P 1'
#
loop_
_entity.id
_entity.type
_entity.pdbx_description
1 polymer ?
#
loop_
_entity_poly.entity_id
_entity_poly.type
_entity_poly.pdbx_seq_one_letter_code
_entity_poly.pdbx_strand_id
1 'polypeptide(L)'
;MSAIAESYSQLNDPAAAKTLLEQALTNVERTDNPQHKANALSAIAKTYAELEAWRQVNQTAASCTSNDCKAEVLSTGLTVRAEQLHPELKEEEEE
;
A
#
# COMPACT_ATOMS: atom_id res chain seq x y z
N MET A 1 1.04 -13.24 2.26
CA MET A 1 1.31 -12.09 1.38
C MET A 1 2.18 -11.02 2.05
N SER A 2 2.75 -11.27 3.24
CA SER A 2 3.58 -10.33 4.00
C SER A 2 5.03 -10.23 3.48
N ALA A 3 5.56 -11.28 2.86
CA ALA A 3 6.96 -11.34 2.42
C ALA A 3 7.34 -10.31 1.35
N ILE A 4 6.37 -9.84 0.57
CA ILE A 4 6.60 -8.85 -0.48
C ILE A 4 6.78 -7.46 0.16
N ALA A 5 5.92 -7.08 1.11
CA ALA A 5 6.02 -5.83 1.85
C ALA A 5 7.30 -5.73 2.71
N GLU A 6 7.66 -6.81 3.41
CA GLU A 6 8.89 -6.89 4.23
C GLU A 6 10.18 -6.78 3.40
N SER A 7 10.21 -7.40 2.21
CA SER A 7 11.37 -7.29 1.32
C SER A 7 11.56 -5.87 0.77
N TYR A 8 10.51 -5.03 0.74
CA TYR A 8 10.58 -3.68 0.19
C TYR A 8 11.22 -2.65 1.12
N SER A 9 11.13 -2.81 2.45
CA SER A 9 11.85 -1.95 3.39
C SER A 9 13.37 -2.12 3.32
N GLN A 10 13.87 -3.22 2.74
CA GLN A 10 15.29 -3.51 2.60
C GLN A 10 15.89 -3.00 1.27
N LEU A 11 15.05 -2.58 0.31
CA LEU A 11 15.51 -2.00 -0.94
C LEU A 11 15.84 -0.52 -0.72
N ASN A 12 17.13 -0.22 -0.55
CA ASN A 12 17.66 1.15 -0.43
C ASN A 12 17.51 1.99 -1.74
N ASP A 13 16.67 1.54 -2.69
CA ASP A 13 16.37 2.20 -3.96
C ASP A 13 14.85 2.38 -4.12
N PRO A 14 14.32 3.58 -3.84
CA PRO A 14 12.90 3.87 -3.95
C PRO A 14 12.38 3.83 -5.40
N ALA A 15 13.23 3.96 -6.42
CA ALA A 15 12.81 3.86 -7.83
C ALA A 15 12.58 2.40 -8.24
N ALA A 16 13.45 1.50 -7.78
CA ALA A 16 13.25 0.05 -7.95
C ALA A 16 11.97 -0.41 -7.23
N ALA A 17 11.74 0.07 -6.00
CA ALA A 17 10.52 -0.23 -5.24
C ALA A 17 9.25 0.22 -5.99
N LYS A 18 9.22 1.45 -6.52
CA LYS A 18 8.08 1.95 -7.31
C LYS A 18 7.78 1.07 -8.53
N THR A 19 8.81 0.66 -9.26
CA THR A 19 8.67 -0.20 -10.45
C THR A 19 8.07 -1.56 -10.09
N LEU A 20 8.53 -2.17 -8.99
CA LEU A 20 7.99 -3.45 -8.51
C LEU A 20 6.55 -3.32 -8.01
N LEU A 21 6.20 -2.22 -7.35
CA LEU A 21 4.82 -1.95 -6.93
C LEU A 21 3.88 -1.77 -8.12
N GLU A 22 4.32 -1.15 -9.22
CA GLU A 22 3.54 -1.05 -10.46
C GLU A 22 3.28 -2.43 -11.08
N GLN A 23 4.28 -3.33 -11.04
CA GLN A 23 4.11 -4.71 -11.46
C GLN A 23 3.15 -5.48 -10.53
N ALA A 24 3.24 -5.26 -9.21
CA ALA A 24 2.33 -5.84 -8.24
C ALA A 24 0.89 -5.40 -8.50
N LEU A 25 0.67 -4.12 -8.79
CA LEU A 25 -0.65 -3.57 -9.13
C LEU A 25 -1.24 -4.28 -10.36
N THR A 26 -0.44 -4.45 -11.41
CA THR A 26 -0.85 -5.16 -12.64
C THR A 26 -1.24 -6.63 -12.35
N ASN A 27 -0.54 -7.29 -11.44
CA ASN A 27 -0.85 -8.66 -11.04
C ASN A 27 -2.14 -8.73 -10.20
N VAL A 28 -2.33 -7.78 -9.28
CA VAL A 28 -3.52 -7.69 -8.43
C VAL A 28 -4.79 -7.47 -9.26
N GLU A 29 -4.70 -6.75 -10.39
CA GLU A 29 -5.84 -6.59 -11.31
C GLU A 29 -6.39 -7.92 -11.86
N ARG A 30 -5.54 -8.94 -11.96
CA ARG A 30 -5.90 -10.29 -12.44
C ARG A 30 -6.47 -11.20 -11.36
N THR A 31 -6.63 -10.70 -10.13
CA THR A 31 -7.18 -11.47 -9.01
C THR A 31 -8.70 -11.45 -9.05
N ASP A 32 -9.33 -12.62 -9.16
CA ASP A 32 -10.79 -12.75 -9.27
C ASP A 32 -11.53 -12.52 -7.95
N ASN A 33 -10.90 -12.79 -6.81
CA ASN A 33 -11.52 -12.60 -5.51
C ASN A 33 -11.46 -11.11 -5.09
N PRO A 34 -12.61 -10.41 -4.93
CA PRO A 34 -12.63 -8.98 -4.61
C PRO A 34 -12.00 -8.64 -3.25
N GLN A 35 -12.14 -9.50 -2.26
CA GLN A 35 -11.55 -9.28 -0.93
C GLN A 35 -10.04 -9.41 -0.98
N HIS A 36 -9.53 -10.45 -1.65
CA HIS A 36 -8.08 -10.60 -1.83
C HIS A 36 -7.49 -9.43 -2.64
N LYS A 37 -8.23 -8.95 -3.64
CA LYS A 37 -7.85 -7.77 -4.42
C LYS A 37 -7.78 -6.52 -3.54
N ALA A 38 -8.81 -6.25 -2.73
CA ALA A 38 -8.84 -5.10 -1.82
C ALA A 38 -7.67 -5.13 -0.82
N ASN A 39 -7.44 -6.27 -0.16
CA ASN A 39 -6.33 -6.44 0.78
C ASN A 39 -4.97 -6.19 0.10
N ALA A 40 -4.78 -6.70 -1.11
CA ALA A 40 -3.54 -6.51 -1.86
C ALA A 40 -3.33 -5.06 -2.31
N LEU A 41 -4.40 -4.38 -2.76
CA LEU A 41 -4.37 -2.96 -3.08
C LEU A 41 -4.05 -2.10 -1.85
N SER A 42 -4.63 -2.45 -0.68
CA SER A 42 -4.36 -1.78 0.60
C SER A 42 -2.88 -1.91 1.00
N ALA A 43 -2.30 -3.11 0.88
CA ALA A 43 -0.88 -3.34 1.13
C ALA A 43 0.03 -2.54 0.18
N ILE A 44 -0.28 -2.53 -1.13
CA ILE A 44 0.47 -1.72 -2.12
C ILE A 44 0.39 -0.23 -1.77
N ALA A 45 -0.79 0.25 -1.38
CA ALA A 45 -0.98 1.64 -1.00
C ALA A 45 -0.21 2.01 0.28
N LYS A 46 -0.14 1.10 1.27
CA LYS A 46 0.72 1.26 2.47
C LYS A 46 2.16 1.52 2.04
N THR A 47 2.73 0.67 1.18
CA THR A 47 4.12 0.82 0.73
C THR A 47 4.33 2.09 -0.11
N TYR A 48 3.38 2.47 -0.97
CA TYR A 48 3.48 3.75 -1.67
C TYR A 48 3.44 4.94 -0.71
N ALA A 49 2.63 4.89 0.36
CA ALA A 49 2.59 5.94 1.38
C ALA A 49 3.91 6.01 2.17
N GLU A 50 4.50 4.86 2.52
CA GLU A 50 5.82 4.78 3.15
C GLU A 50 6.92 5.43 2.29
N LEU A 51 6.80 5.32 0.96
CA LEU A 51 7.69 5.96 -0.03
C LEU A 51 7.28 7.41 -0.38
N GLU A 52 6.35 8.01 0.37
CA GLU A 52 5.78 9.35 0.13
C GLU A 52 5.17 9.53 -1.28
N ALA A 53 4.85 8.42 -1.95
CA ALA A 53 4.35 8.36 -3.31
C ALA A 53 2.81 8.53 -3.35
N TRP A 54 2.32 9.65 -2.82
CA TRP A 54 0.89 9.93 -2.64
C TRP A 54 0.05 9.92 -3.92
N ARG A 55 0.66 10.26 -5.05
CA ARG A 55 -0.02 10.16 -6.35
C ARG A 55 -0.38 8.71 -6.65
N GLN A 56 0.52 7.77 -6.36
CA GLN A 56 0.32 6.35 -6.57
C GLN A 56 -0.71 5.76 -5.61
N VAL A 57 -0.74 6.19 -4.34
CA VAL A 57 -1.80 5.80 -3.38
C VAL A 57 -3.19 6.08 -3.96
N ASN A 58 -3.40 7.28 -4.49
CA ASN A 58 -4.67 7.66 -5.11
C ASN A 58 -4.96 6.88 -6.41
N GLN A 59 -3.93 6.56 -7.20
CA GLN A 59 -4.09 5.72 -8.40
C GLN A 59 -4.49 4.29 -8.02
N THR A 60 -3.89 3.71 -6.99
CA THR A 60 -4.27 2.38 -6.46
C THR A 60 -5.73 2.36 -6.01
N ALA A 61 -6.21 3.43 -5.35
CA ALA A 61 -7.63 3.55 -4.98
C ALA A 61 -8.55 3.64 -6.22
N ALA A 62 -8.07 4.16 -7.36
CA ALA A 62 -8.86 4.19 -8.59
C ALA A 62 -9.05 2.78 -9.20
N SER A 63 -8.16 1.83 -8.93
CA SER A 63 -8.28 0.43 -9.35
C SER A 63 -9.31 -0.37 -8.52
N CYS A 64 -9.84 0.20 -7.44
CA CYS A 64 -10.93 -0.39 -6.65
C CYS A 64 -12.30 -0.27 -7.35
N THR A 65 -13.05 -1.38 -7.35
CA THR A 65 -14.41 -1.44 -7.92
C THR A 65 -15.52 -1.13 -6.91
N SER A 66 -15.26 -1.29 -5.61
CA SER A 66 -16.21 -0.98 -4.53
C SER A 66 -15.79 0.25 -3.71
N ASN A 67 -16.76 0.89 -3.05
CA ASN A 67 -16.47 1.99 -2.12
C ASN A 67 -15.71 1.52 -0.88
N ASP A 68 -15.98 0.30 -0.40
CA ASP A 68 -15.28 -0.27 0.75
C ASP A 68 -13.78 -0.44 0.47
N CYS A 69 -13.43 -0.95 -0.71
CA CYS A 69 -12.03 -1.04 -1.16
C CYS A 69 -11.36 0.35 -1.22
N LYS A 70 -12.07 1.36 -1.74
CA LYS A 70 -11.54 2.73 -1.81
C LYS A 70 -11.31 3.30 -0.42
N ALA A 71 -12.27 3.12 0.49
CA ALA A 71 -12.16 3.57 1.87
C ALA A 71 -10.95 2.92 2.53
N GLU A 72 -10.79 1.60 2.42
CA GLU A 72 -9.67 0.85 2.99
C GLU A 72 -8.32 1.33 2.45
N VAL A 73 -8.16 1.41 1.13
CA VAL A 73 -6.91 1.86 0.49
C VAL A 73 -6.52 3.27 0.92
N LEU A 74 -7.48 4.20 0.90
CA LEU A 74 -7.23 5.60 1.27
C LEU A 74 -6.97 5.75 2.77
N SER A 75 -7.73 5.04 3.62
CA SER A 75 -7.50 5.08 5.07
C SER A 75 -6.12 4.57 5.43
N THR A 76 -5.69 3.45 4.83
CA THR A 76 -4.36 2.89 5.08
C THR A 76 -3.26 3.88 4.72
N GLY A 77 -3.32 4.48 3.53
CA GLY A 77 -2.34 5.50 3.13
C GLY A 77 -2.33 6.71 4.07
N LEU A 78 -3.52 7.16 4.52
CA LEU A 78 -3.63 8.31 5.42
C LEU A 78 -3.09 8.01 6.81
N THR A 79 -3.32 6.80 7.33
CA THR A 79 -2.74 6.33 8.59
C THR A 79 -1.22 6.37 8.54
N VAL A 80 -0.59 5.82 7.49
CA VAL A 80 0.87 5.86 7.33
C VAL A 80 1.40 7.30 7.33
N ARG A 81 0.73 8.22 6.63
CA ARG A 81 1.17 9.63 6.64
C ARG A 81 0.98 10.28 8.00
N ALA A 82 -0.10 9.96 8.70
CA ALA A 82 -0.31 10.47 10.05
C ALA A 82 0.83 10.02 10.96
N GLU A 83 1.21 8.74 10.90
CA GLU A 83 2.37 8.18 11.62
C GLU A 83 3.72 8.80 11.21
N GLN A 84 3.91 9.11 9.92
CA GLN A 84 5.13 9.79 9.45
C GLN A 84 5.24 11.22 9.99
N LEU A 85 4.11 11.94 10.09
CA LEU A 85 4.07 13.31 10.62
C LEU A 85 4.11 13.34 12.15
N HIS A 86 3.53 12.32 12.77
CA HIS A 86 3.35 12.17 14.21
C HIS A 86 3.81 10.76 14.63
N PRO A 87 5.13 10.54 14.80
CA PRO A 87 5.68 9.24 15.15
C PRO A 87 5.10 8.64 16.44
N GLU A 88 4.56 9.47 17.33
CA GLU A 88 3.84 9.07 18.54
C GLU A 88 2.55 8.27 18.29
N LEU A 89 2.03 8.28 17.05
CA LEU A 89 0.84 7.52 16.66
C LEU A 89 1.16 6.10 16.20
N LYS A 90 2.43 5.76 15.95
CA LYS A 90 2.79 4.39 15.65
C LYS A 90 2.51 3.53 16.88
N GLU A 91 1.59 2.59 16.74
CA GLU A 91 1.45 1.53 17.74
C GLU A 91 2.78 0.79 17.82
N GLU A 92 3.30 0.60 19.05
CA GLU A 92 4.45 -0.26 19.28
C GLU A 92 4.04 -1.67 18.83
N GLU A 93 4.59 -2.15 17.71
CA GLU A 93 4.47 -3.55 17.31
C GLU A 93 5.16 -4.39 18.40
N GLU A 94 4.38 -4.93 19.35
CA GLU A 94 4.85 -5.97 20.27
C GLU A 94 5.27 -7.19 19.42
N GLU A 95 6.59 -7.37 19.28
CA GLU A 95 7.24 -8.58 18.71
C GLU A 95 6.99 -9.83 19.56
#